data_AF-A0A520NGI7-F1
#
_entry.id   AF-A0A520NGI7-F1
#
_cell.length_a   1.000
_cell.length_b   1.000
_cell.length_c   1.000
_cell.angle_alpha   90.00
_cell.angle_beta   90.00
_cell.angle_gamma   90.00
#
_symmetry.space_group_name_H-M   'P 1'
#
loop_
_entity.id
_entity.type
_entity.pdbx_description
1 polymer ?
#
loop_
_entity_poly.entity_id
_entity_poly.type
_entity_poly.pdbx_seq_one_letter_code
_entity_poly.pdbx_strand_id
1 'polypeptide(L)'
;MTMNMGLAPRPANEDLRAQTVVKTGLVDAPNPDLFQIYCDLAKDITGFETASFSLYDGEMKCSIAEAGSDDFVPGTKSERSEWNVCSYVLLDTEPLIMPDMCQDSVWKVHPNLAGLEVGPAYAGFPVINGENFALGTLCMLNPSGPMALSDEQVMQVKKITRSIAHMLDLQIQQKELTSQRMLEACSHFQKADPRLGLGDFKMYVSLCSEMRIPEESAAGLINVGLAETDESGEVVMSEAGRKLQFDMNLQQKAVKRIKMDGGEAESLLDEMFAEIE
;
A
#
# COMPACT_ATOMS: atom_id res chain seq x y z
N MET A 1 -18.22 -9.07 -32.10
CA MET A 1 -17.53 -7.97 -32.83
C MET A 1 -16.61 -7.31 -31.83
N THR A 2 -15.30 -7.47 -31.98
CA THR A 2 -14.31 -6.70 -31.23
C THR A 2 -14.46 -5.24 -31.65
N MET A 3 -15.17 -4.43 -30.85
CA MET A 3 -15.14 -2.99 -31.03
C MET A 3 -13.68 -2.57 -30.87
N ASN A 4 -13.14 -1.89 -31.88
CA ASN A 4 -11.86 -1.24 -31.79
C ASN A 4 -12.03 -0.07 -30.80
N MET A 5 -11.88 -0.36 -29.51
CA MET A 5 -11.99 0.63 -28.45
C MET A 5 -10.74 1.51 -28.46
N GLY A 6 -10.93 2.83 -28.55
CA GLY A 6 -9.85 3.78 -28.30
C GLY A 6 -9.35 3.69 -26.86
N LEU A 7 -8.16 4.25 -26.61
CA LEU A 7 -7.64 4.42 -25.24
C LEU A 7 -8.12 5.74 -24.65
N ALA A 8 -8.36 5.75 -23.33
CA ALA A 8 -8.61 6.98 -22.60
C ALA A 8 -7.40 7.93 -22.71
N PRO A 9 -7.63 9.26 -22.74
CA PRO A 9 -6.56 10.24 -22.78
C PRO A 9 -5.63 10.09 -21.57
N ARG A 10 -4.39 10.55 -21.74
CA ARG A 10 -3.36 10.53 -20.71
C ARG A 10 -3.08 11.95 -20.20
N PRO A 11 -2.83 12.13 -18.89
CA PRO A 11 -2.25 13.36 -18.35
C PRO A 11 -0.95 13.76 -19.07
N ALA A 12 -0.64 15.05 -19.11
CA ALA A 12 0.60 15.55 -19.73
C ALA A 12 1.88 15.04 -19.05
N ASN A 13 1.79 14.63 -17.78
CA ASN A 13 2.88 14.10 -16.96
C ASN A 13 2.86 12.56 -16.84
N GLU A 14 2.25 11.85 -17.80
CA GLU A 14 1.99 10.41 -17.71
C GLU A 14 3.25 9.57 -17.44
N ASP A 15 4.37 9.86 -18.10
CA ASP A 15 5.60 9.07 -17.95
C ASP A 15 6.10 9.05 -16.50
N LEU A 16 6.13 10.22 -15.86
CA LEU A 16 6.54 10.34 -14.45
C LEU A 16 5.48 9.77 -13.51
N ARG A 17 4.20 10.04 -13.79
CA ARG A 17 3.07 9.52 -13.00
C ARG A 17 3.07 8.00 -12.96
N ALA A 18 3.23 7.35 -14.12
CA ALA A 18 3.27 5.90 -14.24
C ALA A 18 4.50 5.30 -13.55
N GLN A 19 5.68 5.92 -13.68
CA GLN A 19 6.87 5.52 -12.91
C GLN A 19 6.63 5.58 -11.40
N THR A 20 5.97 6.63 -10.91
CA THR A 20 5.62 6.74 -9.48
C THR A 20 4.63 5.66 -9.05
N VAL A 21 3.66 5.29 -9.90
CA VAL A 21 2.77 4.15 -9.62
C VAL A 21 3.56 2.83 -9.53
N VAL A 22 4.52 2.59 -10.42
CA VAL A 22 5.37 1.39 -10.38
C VAL A 22 6.17 1.31 -9.07
N LYS A 23 6.68 2.45 -8.56
CA LYS A 23 7.40 2.49 -7.26
C LYS A 23 6.55 2.02 -6.08
N THR A 24 5.22 2.13 -6.17
CA THR A 24 4.34 1.59 -5.12
C THR A 24 4.44 0.07 -5.02
N GLY A 25 4.78 -0.63 -6.10
CA GLY A 25 4.81 -2.09 -6.23
C GLY A 25 3.46 -2.80 -6.00
N LEU A 26 2.37 -2.05 -5.83
CA LEU A 26 1.04 -2.59 -5.57
C LEU A 26 0.34 -3.12 -6.82
N VAL A 27 0.83 -2.73 -8.00
CA VAL A 27 0.34 -3.25 -9.27
C VAL A 27 0.80 -4.69 -9.51
N ASP A 28 1.98 -5.06 -8.99
CA ASP A 28 2.57 -6.40 -9.12
C ASP A 28 2.28 -7.29 -7.90
N ALA A 29 2.22 -6.69 -6.71
CA ALA A 29 1.85 -7.35 -5.47
C ALA A 29 0.72 -6.57 -4.76
N PRO A 30 -0.54 -6.71 -5.21
CA PRO A 30 -1.69 -6.07 -4.59
C PRO A 30 -1.84 -6.47 -3.12
N ASN A 31 -2.20 -5.49 -2.29
CA ASN A 31 -2.49 -5.72 -0.87
C ASN A 31 -3.84 -5.07 -0.52
N PRO A 32 -4.96 -5.78 -0.74
CA PRO A 32 -6.30 -5.22 -0.55
C PRO A 32 -6.56 -4.80 0.91
N ASP A 33 -6.00 -5.51 1.89
CA ASP A 33 -6.22 -5.25 3.32
C ASP A 33 -5.83 -3.82 3.73
N LEU A 34 -4.81 -3.25 3.09
CA LEU A 34 -4.38 -1.87 3.34
C LEU A 34 -5.38 -0.83 2.84
N PHE A 35 -6.21 -1.18 1.86
CA PHE A 35 -7.07 -0.22 1.15
C PHE A 35 -8.56 -0.48 1.28
N GLN A 36 -8.96 -1.68 1.73
CA GLN A 36 -10.36 -2.08 1.87
C GLN A 36 -11.14 -1.10 2.74
N ILE A 37 -10.56 -0.72 3.88
CA ILE A 37 -11.18 0.23 4.83
C ILE A 37 -11.54 1.57 4.19
N TYR A 38 -10.78 2.04 3.20
CA TYR A 38 -11.08 3.30 2.52
C TYR A 38 -12.25 3.17 1.55
N CYS A 39 -12.41 1.99 0.93
CA CYS A 39 -13.56 1.71 0.08
C CYS A 39 -14.82 1.58 0.93
N ASP A 40 -14.74 0.86 2.06
CA ASP A 40 -15.85 0.71 3.00
C ASP A 40 -16.30 2.08 3.54
N LEU A 41 -15.35 2.91 4.01
CA LEU A 41 -15.65 4.24 4.53
C LEU A 41 -16.23 5.17 3.45
N ALA A 42 -15.74 5.11 2.22
CA ALA A 42 -16.29 5.89 1.12
C ALA A 42 -17.73 5.49 0.82
N LYS A 43 -18.01 4.19 0.81
CA LYS A 43 -19.36 3.64 0.64
C LYS A 43 -20.30 4.12 1.75
N ASP A 44 -19.90 3.96 3.01
CA ASP A 44 -20.70 4.32 4.18
C ASP A 44 -21.02 5.83 4.24
N ILE A 45 -20.04 6.68 3.94
CA ILE A 45 -20.21 8.14 3.95
C ILE A 45 -21.12 8.59 2.81
N THR A 46 -21.00 7.99 1.63
CA THR A 46 -21.66 8.46 0.42
C THR A 46 -23.05 7.83 0.21
N GLY A 47 -23.27 6.64 0.75
CA GLY A 47 -24.48 5.85 0.51
C GLY A 47 -24.52 5.19 -0.88
N PHE A 48 -23.45 5.30 -1.68
CA PHE A 48 -23.35 4.60 -2.95
C PHE A 48 -23.32 3.07 -2.73
N GLU A 49 -23.76 2.31 -3.72
CA GLU A 49 -23.78 0.84 -3.61
C GLU A 49 -22.38 0.22 -3.64
N THR A 50 -21.49 0.78 -4.46
CA THR A 50 -20.10 0.31 -4.57
C THR A 50 -19.08 1.45 -4.46
N ALA A 51 -17.89 1.10 -3.97
CA ALA A 51 -16.73 1.97 -3.92
C ALA A 51 -15.48 1.15 -4.27
N SER A 52 -14.63 1.65 -5.15
CA SER A 52 -13.45 0.92 -5.63
C SER A 52 -12.22 1.83 -5.69
N PHE A 53 -11.09 1.28 -5.25
CA PHE A 53 -9.78 1.91 -5.37
C PHE A 53 -8.96 1.20 -6.45
N SER A 54 -8.35 1.97 -7.34
CA SER A 54 -7.53 1.43 -8.44
C SER A 54 -6.31 2.29 -8.72
N LEU A 55 -5.23 1.63 -9.14
CA LEU A 55 -3.97 2.25 -9.58
C LEU A 55 -3.80 2.11 -11.09
N TYR A 56 -2.96 2.95 -11.70
CA TYR A 56 -2.81 2.98 -13.16
C TYR A 56 -1.33 3.07 -13.55
N ASP A 57 -0.79 2.03 -14.20
CA ASP A 57 0.63 1.88 -14.53
C ASP A 57 1.01 2.35 -15.95
N GLY A 58 0.19 3.24 -16.53
CA GLY A 58 0.33 3.69 -17.91
C GLY A 58 -0.85 3.20 -18.73
N GLU A 59 -0.74 1.98 -19.27
CA GLU A 59 -1.76 1.40 -20.13
C GLU A 59 -2.87 0.66 -19.38
N MET A 60 -2.56 0.11 -18.20
CA MET A 60 -3.48 -0.73 -17.45
C MET A 60 -4.02 0.00 -16.22
N LYS A 61 -5.28 -0.30 -15.91
CA LYS A 61 -5.89 -0.13 -14.60
C LYS A 61 -5.63 -1.41 -13.82
N CYS A 62 -5.14 -1.29 -12.59
CA CYS A 62 -5.07 -2.39 -11.62
C CYS A 62 -6.06 -2.12 -10.49
N SER A 63 -7.04 -3.00 -10.33
CA SER A 63 -8.05 -2.92 -9.27
C SER A 63 -7.43 -3.39 -7.93
N ILE A 64 -7.42 -2.53 -6.91
CA ILE A 64 -6.71 -2.82 -5.64
C ILE A 64 -7.67 -3.29 -4.54
N ALA A 65 -8.77 -2.58 -4.33
CA ALA A 65 -9.79 -2.90 -3.34
C ALA A 65 -11.17 -2.43 -3.81
N GLU A 66 -12.23 -3.09 -3.33
CA GLU A 66 -13.62 -2.73 -3.64
C GLU A 66 -14.55 -3.11 -2.49
N ALA A 67 -15.55 -2.28 -2.26
CA ALA A 67 -16.63 -2.51 -1.33
C ALA A 67 -17.96 -2.57 -2.10
N GLY A 68 -18.85 -3.48 -1.71
CA GLY A 68 -20.19 -3.60 -2.28
C GLY A 68 -20.37 -4.60 -3.43
N SER A 69 -19.37 -5.44 -3.69
CA SER A 69 -19.40 -6.49 -4.72
C SER A 69 -18.71 -7.75 -4.21
N ASP A 70 -19.34 -8.91 -4.36
CA ASP A 70 -18.78 -10.21 -3.97
C ASP A 70 -17.87 -10.81 -5.05
N ASP A 71 -17.96 -10.32 -6.28
CA ASP A 71 -17.21 -10.83 -7.44
C ASP A 71 -15.85 -10.14 -7.64
N PHE A 72 -15.45 -9.26 -6.72
CA PHE A 72 -14.22 -8.50 -6.84
C PHE A 72 -12.97 -9.39 -6.68
N VAL A 73 -12.04 -9.27 -7.63
CA VAL A 73 -10.74 -9.94 -7.58
C VAL A 73 -9.63 -8.90 -7.52
N PRO A 74 -8.96 -8.72 -6.35
CA PRO A 74 -7.81 -7.82 -6.20
C PRO A 74 -6.70 -8.15 -7.20
N GLY A 75 -6.07 -7.13 -7.76
CA GLY A 75 -5.00 -7.28 -8.75
C GLY A 75 -5.45 -7.46 -10.20
N THR A 76 -6.76 -7.50 -10.46
CA THR A 76 -7.27 -7.60 -11.82
C THR A 76 -6.80 -6.41 -12.65
N LYS A 77 -6.16 -6.70 -13.79
CA LYS A 77 -5.68 -5.69 -14.75
C LYS A 77 -6.62 -5.58 -15.93
N SER A 78 -6.96 -4.37 -16.34
CA SER A 78 -7.73 -4.09 -17.56
C SER A 78 -7.18 -2.87 -18.29
N GLU A 79 -7.39 -2.82 -19.60
CA GLU A 79 -6.97 -1.66 -20.39
C GLU A 79 -7.74 -0.41 -20.00
N ARG A 80 -7.05 0.74 -20.02
CA ARG A 80 -7.67 2.06 -19.87
C ARG A 80 -8.35 2.48 -21.17
N SER A 81 -9.44 1.82 -21.52
CA SER A 81 -10.23 2.13 -22.71
C SER A 81 -10.94 3.49 -22.60
N GLU A 82 -11.35 4.05 -23.73
CA GLU A 82 -12.11 5.31 -23.82
C GLU A 82 -13.42 5.29 -23.03
N TRP A 83 -13.95 4.10 -22.73
CA TRP A 83 -15.17 3.91 -21.95
C TRP A 83 -14.91 3.74 -20.45
N ASN A 84 -13.65 3.68 -20.02
CA ASN A 84 -13.31 3.58 -18.61
C ASN A 84 -13.40 4.95 -17.91
N VAL A 85 -14.57 5.26 -17.33
CA VAL A 85 -14.84 6.53 -16.62
C VAL A 85 -13.76 6.90 -15.61
N CYS A 86 -13.33 5.94 -14.77
CA CYS A 86 -12.30 6.20 -13.77
C CYS A 86 -10.96 6.66 -14.38
N SER A 87 -10.61 6.26 -15.60
CA SER A 87 -9.38 6.76 -16.23
C SER A 87 -9.39 8.27 -16.49
N TYR A 88 -10.57 8.88 -16.62
CA TYR A 88 -10.71 10.32 -16.85
C TYR A 88 -10.59 11.14 -15.56
N VAL A 89 -10.80 10.51 -14.40
CA VAL A 89 -10.58 11.14 -13.08
C VAL A 89 -9.12 11.53 -12.89
N LEU A 90 -8.19 10.85 -13.57
CA LEU A 90 -6.75 11.13 -13.49
C LEU A 90 -6.34 12.43 -14.20
N LEU A 91 -7.23 13.02 -15.00
CA LEU A 91 -6.95 14.19 -15.84
C LEU A 91 -7.14 15.52 -15.10
N ASP A 92 -7.77 15.50 -13.92
CA ASP A 92 -8.08 16.67 -13.13
C ASP A 92 -7.69 16.47 -11.66
N THR A 93 -7.54 17.57 -10.94
CA THR A 93 -7.38 17.62 -9.50
C THR A 93 -8.72 17.56 -8.75
N GLU A 94 -9.80 17.92 -9.43
CA GLU A 94 -11.15 17.90 -8.88
C GLU A 94 -11.90 16.60 -9.21
N PRO A 95 -12.85 16.19 -8.36
CA PRO A 95 -13.59 14.95 -8.57
C PRO A 95 -14.54 15.05 -9.77
N LEU A 96 -14.68 13.94 -10.50
CA LEU A 96 -15.68 13.78 -11.55
C LEU A 96 -16.96 13.23 -10.94
N ILE A 97 -17.99 14.08 -10.81
CA ILE A 97 -19.26 13.73 -10.17
C ILE A 97 -20.39 13.85 -11.19
N MET A 98 -21.11 12.76 -11.39
CA MET A 98 -22.25 12.65 -12.28
C MET A 98 -23.44 12.08 -11.51
N PRO A 99 -24.38 12.93 -11.05
CA PRO A 99 -25.54 12.44 -10.31
C PRO A 99 -26.42 11.49 -11.11
N ASP A 100 -26.45 11.65 -12.43
CA ASP A 100 -27.04 10.72 -13.39
C ASP A 100 -26.15 10.72 -14.65
N MET A 101 -25.49 9.61 -14.94
CA MET A 101 -24.61 9.50 -16.11
C MET A 101 -25.34 9.65 -17.45
N CYS A 102 -26.65 9.39 -17.53
CA CYS A 102 -27.43 9.62 -18.75
C CYS A 102 -27.65 11.11 -19.05
N GLN A 103 -27.53 11.97 -18.04
CA GLN A 103 -27.65 13.44 -18.20
C GLN A 103 -26.30 14.11 -18.47
N ASP A 104 -25.19 13.39 -18.31
CA ASP A 104 -23.86 13.96 -18.54
C ASP A 104 -23.59 14.21 -20.02
N SER A 105 -23.02 15.37 -20.34
CA SER A 105 -22.81 15.79 -21.73
C SER A 105 -21.83 14.92 -22.51
N VAL A 106 -20.87 14.30 -21.81
CA VAL A 106 -19.81 13.45 -22.38
C VAL A 106 -20.18 11.98 -22.25
N TRP A 107 -20.66 11.55 -21.08
CA TRP A 107 -20.84 10.14 -20.76
C TRP A 107 -22.17 9.54 -21.18
N LYS A 108 -23.18 10.34 -21.53
CA LYS A 108 -24.49 9.83 -22.02
C LYS A 108 -24.39 8.92 -23.26
N VAL A 109 -23.29 8.96 -24.01
CA VAL A 109 -23.06 8.10 -25.18
C VAL A 109 -22.39 6.77 -24.83
N HIS A 110 -22.11 6.53 -23.55
CA HIS A 110 -21.47 5.30 -23.08
C HIS A 110 -22.31 4.06 -23.45
N PRO A 111 -21.73 2.98 -24.02
CA PRO A 111 -22.47 1.81 -24.49
C PRO A 111 -23.40 1.19 -23.44
N ASN A 112 -22.97 1.14 -22.19
CA ASN A 112 -23.78 0.60 -21.07
C ASN A 112 -24.97 1.49 -20.66
N LEU A 113 -25.11 2.70 -21.23
CA LEU A 113 -26.24 3.60 -21.00
C LEU A 113 -27.24 3.59 -22.15
N ALA A 114 -26.95 2.87 -23.23
CA ALA A 114 -27.78 2.85 -24.43
C ALA A 114 -29.20 2.36 -24.09
N GLY A 115 -30.20 3.21 -24.36
CA GLY A 115 -31.61 2.91 -24.10
C GLY A 115 -32.08 3.17 -22.67
N LEU A 116 -31.21 3.67 -21.78
CA LEU A 116 -31.61 4.09 -20.44
C LEU A 116 -32.06 5.57 -20.45
N GLU A 117 -33.25 5.84 -19.92
CA GLU A 117 -33.70 7.22 -19.65
C GLU A 117 -33.10 7.79 -18.37
N VAL A 118 -32.80 6.92 -17.41
CA VAL A 118 -32.23 7.22 -16.10
C VAL A 118 -31.03 6.32 -15.89
N GLY A 119 -29.87 6.91 -15.65
CA GLY A 119 -28.59 6.21 -15.52
C GLY A 119 -28.16 6.00 -14.07
N PRO A 120 -27.05 5.26 -13.88
CA PRO A 120 -26.41 5.17 -12.59
C PRO A 120 -25.79 6.51 -12.19
N ALA A 121 -25.63 6.73 -10.89
CA ALA A 121 -24.80 7.81 -10.38
C ALA A 121 -23.33 7.36 -10.33
N TYR A 122 -22.41 8.30 -10.58
CA TYR A 122 -20.98 8.05 -10.51
C TYR A 122 -20.26 9.20 -9.80
N ALA A 123 -19.28 8.87 -8.98
CA ALA A 123 -18.40 9.85 -8.38
C ALA A 123 -16.96 9.32 -8.27
N GLY A 124 -16.04 9.93 -9.01
CA GLY A 124 -14.63 9.55 -9.06
C GLY A 124 -13.74 10.61 -8.44
N PHE A 125 -12.89 10.21 -7.51
CA PHE A 125 -11.96 11.11 -6.81
C PHE A 125 -10.51 10.73 -7.12
N PRO A 126 -9.68 11.67 -7.58
CA PRO A 126 -8.27 11.39 -7.86
C PRO A 126 -7.49 11.19 -6.56
N VAL A 127 -6.61 10.19 -6.53
CA VAL A 127 -5.65 9.98 -5.44
C VAL A 127 -4.32 10.59 -5.86
N ILE A 128 -4.06 11.80 -5.36
CA ILE A 128 -2.92 12.63 -5.75
C ILE A 128 -1.89 12.64 -4.63
N ASN A 129 -0.67 12.24 -4.95
CA ASN A 129 0.42 12.14 -3.99
C ASN A 129 1.12 13.50 -3.72
N GLY A 130 2.09 13.52 -2.79
CA GLY A 130 2.81 14.73 -2.42
C GLY A 130 3.61 15.39 -3.57
N GLU A 131 3.86 14.66 -4.65
CA GLU A 131 4.54 15.15 -5.86
C GLU A 131 3.55 15.66 -6.94
N ASN A 132 2.26 15.70 -6.63
CA ASN A 132 1.16 16.07 -7.55
C ASN A 132 0.92 15.09 -8.70
N PHE A 133 1.24 13.81 -8.52
CA PHE A 133 0.87 12.75 -9.46
C PHE A 133 -0.44 12.07 -9.03
N ALA A 134 -1.41 12.00 -9.94
CA ALA A 134 -2.62 11.20 -9.76
C ALA A 134 -2.27 9.70 -9.93
N LEU A 135 -1.98 9.02 -8.82
CA LEU A 135 -1.53 7.62 -8.84
C LEU A 135 -2.69 6.66 -9.09
N GLY A 136 -3.88 7.04 -8.64
CA GLY A 136 -5.05 6.19 -8.63
C GLY A 136 -6.35 6.96 -8.53
N THR A 137 -7.43 6.22 -8.37
CA THR A 137 -8.79 6.77 -8.25
C THR A 137 -9.56 6.01 -7.19
N LEU A 138 -10.33 6.74 -6.39
CA LEU A 138 -11.38 6.19 -5.55
C LEU A 138 -12.72 6.51 -6.23
N CYS A 139 -13.36 5.51 -6.82
CA CYS A 139 -14.58 5.65 -7.59
C CYS A 139 -15.75 5.00 -6.86
N MET A 140 -16.88 5.70 -6.77
CA MET A 140 -18.15 5.16 -6.32
C MET A 140 -19.15 5.08 -7.47
N LEU A 141 -19.94 4.00 -7.51
CA LEU A 141 -20.99 3.78 -8.50
C LEU A 141 -22.29 3.39 -7.79
N ASN A 142 -23.41 3.97 -8.24
CA ASN A 142 -24.75 3.62 -7.77
C ASN A 142 -25.57 3.06 -8.95
N PRO A 143 -25.49 1.75 -9.23
CA PRO A 143 -26.23 1.11 -10.31
C PRO A 143 -27.76 1.32 -10.27
N SER A 144 -28.36 1.35 -9.08
CA SER A 144 -29.82 1.44 -8.94
C SER A 144 -30.43 2.79 -9.33
N GLY A 145 -29.62 3.81 -9.61
CA GLY A 145 -30.10 5.06 -10.18
C GLY A 145 -29.38 6.31 -9.70
N PRO A 146 -29.98 7.50 -9.93
CA PRO A 146 -29.35 8.78 -9.66
C PRO A 146 -29.14 9.03 -8.18
N MET A 147 -28.03 9.70 -7.87
CA MET A 147 -27.64 10.04 -6.50
C MET A 147 -26.69 11.24 -6.55
N ALA A 148 -26.92 12.24 -5.70
CA ALA A 148 -26.04 13.38 -5.57
C ALA A 148 -25.27 13.30 -4.24
N LEU A 149 -24.01 13.74 -4.26
CA LEU A 149 -23.23 13.94 -3.05
C LEU A 149 -23.46 15.35 -2.52
N SER A 150 -23.57 15.49 -1.19
CA SER A 150 -23.48 16.79 -0.54
C SER A 150 -22.04 17.31 -0.54
N ASP A 151 -21.85 18.62 -0.38
CA ASP A 151 -20.51 19.23 -0.26
C ASP A 151 -19.72 18.64 0.91
N GLU A 152 -20.40 18.27 1.99
CA GLU A 152 -19.78 17.61 3.13
C GLU A 152 -19.26 16.22 2.75
N GLN A 153 -20.07 15.39 2.06
CA GLN A 153 -19.64 14.07 1.60
C GLN A 153 -18.46 14.17 0.64
N VAL A 154 -18.50 15.11 -0.31
CA VAL A 154 -17.37 15.39 -1.22
C VAL A 154 -16.11 15.75 -0.43
N MET A 155 -16.22 16.60 0.58
CA MET A 155 -15.10 16.99 1.43
C MET A 155 -14.54 15.81 2.24
N GLN A 156 -15.38 14.92 2.77
CA GLN A 156 -14.93 13.72 3.49
C GLN A 156 -14.21 12.74 2.56
N VAL A 157 -14.74 12.46 1.36
CA VAL A 157 -14.06 11.57 0.40
C VAL A 157 -12.74 12.18 -0.10
N LYS A 158 -12.66 13.51 -0.24
CA LYS A 158 -11.37 14.20 -0.47
C LYS A 158 -10.36 14.00 0.67
N LYS A 159 -10.78 13.74 1.92
CA LYS A 159 -9.85 13.37 3.01
C LYS A 159 -9.42 11.91 2.91
N ILE A 160 -10.33 11.02 2.51
CA ILE A 160 -10.01 9.60 2.28
C ILE A 160 -8.93 9.47 1.21
N THR A 161 -9.11 10.10 0.06
CA THR A 161 -8.12 10.07 -1.03
C THR A 161 -6.76 10.66 -0.63
N ARG A 162 -6.72 11.71 0.20
CA ARG A 162 -5.48 12.20 0.80
C ARG A 162 -4.81 11.18 1.73
N SER A 163 -5.61 10.44 2.51
CA SER A 163 -5.09 9.37 3.39
C SER A 163 -4.50 8.21 2.58
N ILE A 164 -5.18 7.79 1.52
CA ILE A 164 -4.67 6.79 0.57
C ILE A 164 -3.34 7.28 -0.04
N ALA A 165 -3.30 8.52 -0.53
CA ALA A 165 -2.10 9.10 -1.12
C ALA A 165 -0.92 9.11 -0.13
N HIS A 166 -1.18 9.50 1.12
CA HIS A 166 -0.17 9.46 2.17
C HIS A 166 0.34 8.04 2.45
N MET A 167 -0.55 7.04 2.48
CA MET A 167 -0.17 5.63 2.62
C MET A 167 0.73 5.16 1.47
N LEU A 168 0.42 5.56 0.22
CA LEU A 168 1.24 5.23 -0.95
C LEU A 168 2.64 5.87 -0.86
N ASP A 169 2.72 7.14 -0.47
CA ASP A 169 4.01 7.84 -0.29
C ASP A 169 4.86 7.16 0.80
N LEU A 170 4.25 6.78 1.93
CA LEU A 170 4.94 6.05 3.00
C LEU A 170 5.45 4.69 2.53
N GLN A 171 4.67 3.96 1.74
CA GLN A 171 5.10 2.68 1.16
C GLN A 171 6.31 2.84 0.23
N ILE A 172 6.31 3.87 -0.62
CA ILE A 172 7.45 4.18 -1.50
C ILE A 172 8.68 4.51 -0.66
N GLN A 173 8.56 5.42 0.31
CA GLN A 173 9.66 5.82 1.18
C GLN A 173 10.21 4.65 2.00
N GLN A 174 9.35 3.77 2.52
CA GLN A 174 9.76 2.60 3.27
C GLN A 174 10.56 1.63 2.41
N LYS A 175 10.15 1.40 1.16
CA LYS A 175 10.87 0.55 0.21
C LYS A 175 12.25 1.12 -0.11
N GLU A 176 12.31 2.40 -0.44
CA GLU A 176 13.58 3.11 -0.73
C GLU A 176 14.53 3.06 0.46
N LEU A 177 14.04 3.37 1.67
CA LEU A 177 14.83 3.30 2.90
C LEU A 177 15.30 1.89 3.20
N THR A 178 14.49 0.87 2.95
CA THR A 178 14.86 -0.54 3.18
C THR A 178 16.01 -0.95 2.26
N SER A 179 15.93 -0.62 0.97
CA SER A 179 17.01 -0.90 0.01
C SER A 179 18.30 -0.17 0.37
N GLN A 180 18.22 1.11 0.77
CA GLN A 180 19.38 1.88 1.22
C GLN A 180 20.01 1.27 2.47
N ARG A 181 19.20 0.91 3.48
CA ARG A 181 19.68 0.26 4.71
C ARG A 181 20.35 -1.08 4.46
N MET A 182 19.83 -1.89 3.53
CA MET A 182 20.45 -3.16 3.15
C MET A 182 21.85 -2.93 2.55
N LEU A 183 21.99 -1.95 1.66
CA LEU A 183 23.28 -1.59 1.07
C LEU A 183 24.27 -1.04 2.10
N GLU A 184 23.80 -0.15 2.99
CA GLU A 184 24.62 0.40 4.07
C GLU A 184 25.10 -0.68 5.05
N ALA A 185 24.20 -1.60 5.44
CA ALA A 185 24.55 -2.74 6.29
C ALA A 185 25.62 -3.62 5.63
N CYS A 186 25.42 -4.03 4.37
CA CYS A 186 26.43 -4.79 3.62
C CYS A 186 27.78 -4.05 3.56
N SER A 187 27.76 -2.74 3.30
CA SER A 187 28.96 -1.90 3.25
C SER A 187 29.67 -1.82 4.59
N HIS A 188 28.95 -1.63 5.70
CA HIS A 188 29.52 -1.59 7.05
C HIS A 188 30.10 -2.94 7.47
N PHE A 189 29.41 -4.03 7.15
CA PHE A 189 29.90 -5.38 7.43
C PHE A 189 31.20 -5.68 6.67
N GLN A 190 31.27 -5.36 5.37
CA GLN A 190 32.50 -5.54 4.59
C GLN A 190 33.65 -4.64 5.06
N LYS A 191 33.36 -3.47 5.63
CA LYS A 191 34.39 -2.61 6.24
C LYS A 191 34.95 -3.20 7.54
N ALA A 192 34.17 -3.98 8.28
CA ALA A 192 34.62 -4.63 9.51
C ALA A 192 35.73 -5.64 9.21
N ASP A 193 35.59 -6.44 8.14
CA ASP A 193 36.68 -7.24 7.60
C ASP A 193 36.45 -7.52 6.08
N PRO A 194 37.35 -7.06 5.19
CA PRO A 194 37.20 -7.26 3.73
C PRO A 194 37.21 -8.71 3.26
N ARG A 195 37.60 -9.67 4.12
CA ARG A 195 37.60 -11.10 3.81
C ARG A 195 36.23 -11.73 3.94
N LEU A 196 35.30 -11.08 4.64
CA LEU A 196 33.94 -11.58 4.85
C LEU A 196 33.09 -11.38 3.60
N GLY A 197 32.44 -12.46 3.16
CA GLY A 197 31.57 -12.47 2.00
C GLY A 197 30.09 -12.34 2.34
N LEU A 198 29.24 -12.45 1.31
CA LEU A 198 27.80 -12.47 1.48
C LEU A 198 27.31 -13.67 2.33
N GLY A 199 28.05 -14.78 2.30
CA GLY A 199 27.79 -15.94 3.15
C GLY A 199 27.92 -15.61 4.64
N ASP A 200 29.02 -14.98 5.03
CA ASP A 200 29.25 -14.53 6.40
C ASP A 200 28.22 -13.47 6.82
N PHE A 201 27.89 -12.55 5.92
CA PHE A 201 26.85 -11.54 6.16
C PHE A 201 25.49 -12.18 6.46
N LYS A 202 25.11 -13.21 5.71
CA LYS A 202 23.88 -13.97 5.96
C LYS A 202 23.89 -14.58 7.36
N MET A 203 25.00 -15.20 7.77
CA MET A 203 25.13 -15.77 9.11
C MET A 203 25.08 -14.69 10.20
N TYR A 204 25.71 -13.55 9.96
CA TYR A 204 25.72 -12.42 10.88
C TYR A 204 24.32 -11.83 11.09
N VAL A 205 23.57 -11.59 10.02
CA VAL A 205 22.17 -11.14 10.09
C VAL A 205 21.28 -12.19 10.77
N SER A 206 21.62 -13.48 10.63
CA SER A 206 20.90 -14.56 11.29
C SER A 206 21.09 -14.54 12.81
N LEU A 207 22.32 -14.33 13.28
CA LEU A 207 22.60 -14.06 14.70
C LEU A 207 21.92 -12.80 15.21
N CYS A 208 21.89 -11.72 14.41
CA CYS A 208 21.15 -10.49 14.76
C CYS A 208 19.65 -10.72 14.95
N SER A 209 19.13 -11.79 14.33
CA SER A 209 17.72 -12.19 14.41
C SER A 209 17.47 -13.33 15.41
N GLU A 210 18.44 -13.61 16.29
CA GLU A 210 18.38 -14.68 17.29
C GLU A 210 18.13 -16.08 16.70
N MET A 211 18.50 -16.28 15.42
CA MET A 211 18.41 -17.58 14.76
C MET A 211 19.65 -18.41 15.09
N ARG A 212 19.44 -19.70 15.41
CA ARG A 212 20.55 -20.65 15.58
C ARG A 212 21.26 -20.89 14.26
N ILE A 213 22.58 -20.86 14.29
CA ILE A 213 23.43 -21.16 13.13
C ILE A 213 24.46 -22.24 13.48
N PRO A 214 24.78 -23.16 12.55
CA PRO A 214 25.86 -24.13 12.76
C PRO A 214 27.21 -23.43 12.90
N GLU A 215 28.04 -23.90 13.83
CA GLU A 215 29.40 -23.37 14.06
C GLU A 215 30.26 -23.39 12.78
N GLU A 216 30.19 -24.47 11.99
CA GLU A 216 30.91 -24.59 10.71
C GLU A 216 30.54 -23.45 9.75
N SER A 217 29.27 -23.04 9.74
CA SER A 217 28.78 -21.93 8.90
C SER A 217 29.19 -20.56 9.47
N ALA A 218 29.46 -20.47 10.78
CA ALA A 218 29.85 -19.24 11.47
C ALA A 218 31.38 -19.05 11.54
N ALA A 219 32.19 -19.98 11.03
CA ALA A 219 33.64 -19.98 11.17
C ALA A 219 34.29 -18.65 10.76
N GLY A 220 33.82 -18.03 9.67
CA GLY A 220 34.30 -16.71 9.24
C GLY A 220 34.08 -15.62 10.28
N LEU A 221 32.89 -15.57 10.89
CA LEU A 221 32.52 -14.61 11.94
C LEU A 221 33.29 -14.84 13.24
N ILE A 222 33.48 -16.11 13.61
CA ILE A 222 34.25 -16.49 14.81
C ILE A 222 35.72 -16.10 14.63
N ASN A 223 36.30 -16.37 13.46
CA ASN A 223 37.70 -16.07 13.15
C ASN A 223 38.01 -14.57 13.21
N VAL A 224 37.05 -13.70 12.89
CA VAL A 224 37.20 -12.24 12.98
C VAL A 224 36.71 -11.67 14.32
N GLY A 225 36.26 -12.53 15.24
CA GLY A 225 35.79 -12.13 16.56
C GLY A 225 34.44 -11.42 16.58
N LEU A 226 33.61 -11.55 15.54
CA LEU A 226 32.23 -11.03 15.50
C LEU A 226 31.20 -11.99 16.13
N ALA A 227 31.55 -13.26 16.24
CA ALA A 227 30.77 -14.28 16.92
C ALA A 227 31.68 -15.12 17.84
N GLU A 228 31.09 -15.81 18.79
CA GLU A 228 31.77 -16.73 19.71
C GLU A 228 30.86 -17.90 20.05
N THR A 229 31.43 -19.02 20.48
CA THR A 229 30.67 -20.19 20.93
C THR A 229 30.51 -20.09 22.45
N ASP A 230 29.28 -20.18 22.95
CA ASP A 230 28.99 -20.11 24.39
C ASP A 230 29.30 -21.43 25.12
N GLU A 231 29.09 -21.46 26.44
CA GLU A 231 29.31 -22.66 27.27
C GLU A 231 28.42 -23.85 26.89
N SER A 232 27.31 -23.59 26.18
CA SER A 232 26.37 -24.61 25.69
C SER A 232 26.74 -25.14 24.29
N GLY A 233 27.77 -24.59 23.66
CA GLY A 233 28.16 -24.94 22.30
C GLY A 233 27.35 -24.21 21.21
N GLU A 234 26.57 -23.19 21.57
CA GLU A 234 25.78 -22.42 20.62
C GLU A 234 26.56 -21.17 20.16
N VAL A 235 26.43 -20.82 18.88
CA VAL A 235 27.07 -19.61 18.35
C VAL A 235 26.26 -18.39 18.76
N VAL A 236 26.91 -17.47 19.46
CA VAL A 236 26.35 -16.21 19.93
C VAL A 236 27.17 -15.03 19.42
N MET A 237 26.58 -13.84 19.49
CA MET A 237 27.23 -12.62 19.03
C MET A 237 28.20 -12.07 20.08
N SER A 238 29.47 -11.87 19.69
CA SER A 238 30.48 -11.31 20.58
C SER A 238 30.16 -9.84 20.93
N GLU A 239 30.94 -9.24 21.84
CA GLU A 239 30.83 -7.79 22.11
C GLU A 239 31.09 -6.94 20.85
N ALA A 240 32.11 -7.30 20.06
CA ALA A 240 32.41 -6.61 18.80
C ALA A 240 31.28 -6.80 17.77
N GLY A 241 30.70 -8.00 17.71
CA GLY A 241 29.53 -8.29 16.89
C GLY A 241 28.32 -7.45 17.28
N ARG A 242 28.03 -7.31 18.57
CA ARG A 242 26.94 -6.47 19.10
C ARG A 242 27.15 -4.99 18.82
N LYS A 243 28.40 -4.51 18.93
CA LYS A 243 28.75 -3.14 18.57
C LYS A 243 28.52 -2.87 17.09
N LEU A 244 28.97 -3.77 16.22
CA LEU A 244 28.73 -3.68 14.78
C LEU A 244 27.23 -3.71 14.44
N GLN A 245 26.43 -4.48 15.19
CA GLN A 245 24.98 -4.56 14.98
C GLN A 245 24.32 -3.19 15.26
N PHE A 246 24.78 -2.50 16.32
CA PHE A 246 24.34 -1.15 16.65
C PHE A 246 24.75 -0.16 15.56
N ASP A 247 26.01 -0.19 15.12
CA ASP A 247 26.53 0.68 14.06
C ASP A 247 25.82 0.48 12.71
N MET A 248 25.24 -0.70 12.49
CA MET A 248 24.45 -1.05 11.29
C MET A 248 22.94 -0.84 11.47
N ASN A 249 22.46 -0.39 12.64
CA ASN A 249 21.04 -0.28 12.96
C ASN A 249 20.24 -1.58 12.72
N LEU A 250 20.86 -2.74 12.91
CA LEU A 250 20.23 -4.06 12.74
C LEU A 250 19.63 -4.60 14.05
N GLN A 251 19.45 -3.75 15.05
CA GLN A 251 18.82 -4.14 16.30
C GLN A 251 17.34 -4.41 16.07
N GLN A 252 16.85 -5.55 16.54
CA GLN A 252 15.42 -5.73 16.68
C GLN A 252 14.93 -4.71 17.71
N LYS A 253 14.13 -3.72 17.28
CA LYS A 253 13.28 -3.02 18.24
C LYS A 253 12.35 -4.10 18.80
N ALA A 254 12.46 -4.39 20.10
CA ALA A 254 11.48 -5.22 20.77
C ALA A 254 10.11 -4.60 20.51
N VAL A 255 9.35 -5.18 19.58
CA VAL A 255 7.93 -4.89 19.48
C VAL A 255 7.40 -5.47 20.79
N LYS A 256 7.12 -4.62 21.77
CA LYS A 256 6.28 -5.00 22.90
C LYS A 256 4.91 -5.32 22.30
N ARG A 257 4.77 -6.51 21.73
CA ARG A 257 3.48 -7.13 21.44
C ARG A 257 2.91 -7.48 22.81
N ILE A 258 2.30 -6.49 23.44
CA ILE A 258 1.31 -6.77 24.45
C ILE A 258 0.15 -7.38 23.66
N LYS A 259 0.16 -8.71 23.57
CA LYS A 259 -0.92 -9.49 23.01
C LYS A 259 -1.89 -9.71 24.18
N MET A 260 -2.65 -8.68 24.52
CA MET A 260 -3.74 -8.83 25.48
C MET A 260 -4.87 -9.55 24.75
N ASP A 261 -5.19 -10.75 25.23
CA ASP A 261 -6.50 -11.38 25.00
C ASP A 261 -7.58 -10.39 25.49
N GLY A 262 -8.72 -10.33 24.82
CA GLY A 262 -9.85 -9.48 25.22
C GLY A 262 -10.25 -9.68 26.68
N GLY A 263 -10.09 -10.89 27.23
CA GLY A 263 -10.33 -11.14 28.66
C GLY A 263 -9.30 -10.53 29.60
N GLU A 264 -8.03 -10.44 29.20
CA GLU A 264 -6.97 -9.80 29.99
C GLU A 264 -7.06 -8.27 29.93
N ALA A 265 -7.59 -7.71 28.84
CA ALA A 265 -7.85 -6.28 28.73
C ALA A 265 -9.02 -5.83 29.60
N GLU A 266 -10.05 -6.65 29.73
CA GLU A 266 -11.22 -6.37 30.56
C GLU A 266 -10.85 -6.37 32.06
N SER A 267 -10.04 -7.35 32.51
CA SER A 267 -9.63 -7.41 33.93
C SER A 267 -8.72 -6.24 34.34
N LEU A 268 -7.85 -5.78 33.45
CA LEU A 268 -6.99 -4.62 33.70
C LEU A 268 -7.78 -3.31 33.76
N LEU A 269 -8.84 -3.17 32.97
CA LEU A 269 -9.74 -2.01 33.05
C LEU A 269 -10.52 -2.03 34.36
N ASP A 270 -11.06 -3.19 34.76
CA ASP A 270 -11.79 -3.34 36.01
C ASP A 270 -10.93 -3.06 37.25
N GLU A 271 -9.67 -3.52 37.26
CA GLU A 271 -8.71 -3.19 38.32
C GLU A 271 -8.40 -1.68 38.38
N MET A 272 -8.24 -1.03 37.22
CA MET A 272 -7.99 0.41 37.17
C MET A 272 -9.19 1.27 37.59
N PHE A 273 -10.41 0.82 37.33
CA PHE A 273 -11.63 1.50 37.79
C PHE A 273 -11.91 1.28 39.28
N ALA A 274 -11.50 0.12 39.83
CA ALA A 274 -11.62 -0.18 41.25
C ALA A 274 -10.69 0.68 42.14
N GLU A 275 -9.60 1.23 41.59
CA GLU A 275 -8.70 2.15 42.31
C GLU A 275 -9.19 3.61 42.34
N ILE A 276 -10.31 3.93 41.66
CA ILE A 276 -10.85 5.30 41.54
C ILE A 276 -12.14 5.50 42.38
N GLU A 277 -12.62 4.48 43.09
CA GLU A 277 -13.71 4.59 44.10
C GLU A 277 -13.20 4.77 45.55
#